data_AF-A0AAE3UAP0-F1
#
_entry.id   AF-A0AAE3UAP0-F1
#
_cell.length_a   1.000
_cell.length_b   1.000
_cell.length_c   1.000
_cell.angle_alpha   90.00
_cell.angle_beta   90.00
_cell.angle_gamma   90.00
#
_symmetry.space_group_name_H-M   'P 1'
#
loop_
_entity.id
_entity.type
_entity.pdbx_description
1 polymer ?
#
loop_
_entity_poly.entity_id
_entity_poly.type
_entity_poly.pdbx_seq_one_letter_code
_entity_poly.pdbx_strand_id
1 'polypeptide(L)'
;MIFTDHVFINYSRLPFLFPCTNYSMKYAELHIDHDPKVTGIKYGYSPGFFSPSFRKLNPKIDEFIFGEDIQNYKKGIIPDFDLSLHGLELDPPAKHTDFIGIMGPFRGFVISTKVKELIAKFHLPPHRFYPVTFHQKNRKTKQVQEVIGYWWLYFTMETGEKNINFAESEFYYERKYLDYKPVINTYEDYMQITDKVGKAMSAKKLVFNSNFDQQQDLWGTCYLSNTNYISPRLYEAFIENKITGYQIFMPCCKLIATV
;
A
#
# COMPACT_ATOMS: atom_id res chain seq x y z
N MET A 1 12.01 24.49 -39.17
CA MET A 1 11.90 25.18 -37.88
C MET A 1 10.41 25.47 -37.65
N ILE A 2 9.71 24.51 -37.04
CA ILE A 2 8.35 24.69 -36.50
C ILE A 2 8.32 23.80 -35.25
N PHE A 3 8.31 24.42 -34.08
CA PHE A 3 8.02 23.75 -32.82
C PHE A 3 6.50 23.72 -32.66
N THR A 4 5.92 22.52 -32.61
CA THR A 4 4.53 22.35 -32.19
C THR A 4 4.52 22.21 -30.67
N ASP A 5 3.89 23.19 -30.01
CA ASP A 5 3.61 23.20 -28.59
C ASP A 5 2.75 21.99 -28.19
N HIS A 6 3.36 21.04 -27.48
CA HIS A 6 2.60 20.04 -26.75
C HIS A 6 2.14 20.64 -25.42
N VAL A 7 0.87 21.01 -25.39
CA VAL A 7 0.12 21.31 -24.16
C VAL A 7 0.17 20.08 -23.26
N PHE A 8 0.96 20.14 -22.19
CA PHE A 8 0.89 19.19 -21.09
C PHE A 8 -0.41 19.43 -20.31
N ILE A 9 -1.41 18.59 -20.56
CA ILE A 9 -2.63 18.57 -19.73
C ILE A 9 -2.25 17.97 -18.37
N ASN A 10 -2.31 18.79 -17.34
CA ASN A 10 -2.06 18.41 -15.96
C ASN A 10 -3.34 17.73 -15.41
N TYR A 11 -3.37 16.40 -15.37
CA TYR A 11 -4.52 15.58 -14.95
C TYR A 11 -4.84 15.63 -13.44
N SER A 12 -4.22 16.53 -12.66
CA SER A 12 -4.23 16.47 -11.20
C SER A 12 -5.52 16.95 -10.50
N ARG A 13 -6.59 17.32 -11.22
CA ARG A 13 -7.87 17.75 -10.61
C ARG A 13 -9.10 17.49 -11.50
N LEU A 14 -9.36 16.25 -11.89
CA LEU A 14 -10.70 15.89 -12.37
C LEU A 14 -11.57 15.45 -11.18
N PRO A 15 -12.79 15.98 -11.01
CA PRO A 15 -13.73 15.41 -10.06
C PRO A 15 -14.02 13.96 -10.47
N PHE A 16 -13.68 13.02 -9.59
CA PHE A 16 -13.93 11.59 -9.78
C PHE A 16 -15.44 11.34 -9.87
N LEU A 17 -15.97 11.25 -11.08
CA LEU A 17 -17.29 10.68 -11.33
C LEU A 17 -17.08 9.17 -11.51
N PHE A 18 -17.34 8.38 -10.47
CA PHE A 18 -17.37 6.93 -10.58
C PHE A 18 -18.44 6.54 -11.61
N PRO A 19 -18.09 5.94 -12.77
CA PRO A 19 -19.09 5.53 -13.74
C PRO A 19 -19.98 4.45 -13.10
N CYS A 20 -21.27 4.76 -12.94
CA CYS A 20 -22.27 3.82 -12.46
C CYS A 20 -22.52 2.76 -13.54
N THR A 21 -21.85 1.61 -13.40
CA THR A 21 -22.40 0.33 -13.87
C THR A 21 -22.69 -0.49 -12.63
N ASN A 22 -23.82 -1.20 -12.60
CA ASN A 22 -24.42 -1.79 -11.39
C ASN A 22 -23.56 -2.87 -10.66
N TYR A 23 -22.33 -3.15 -11.11
CA TYR A 23 -21.48 -4.24 -10.58
C TYR A 23 -20.00 -3.86 -10.38
N SER A 24 -19.59 -2.62 -10.66
CA SER A 24 -18.21 -2.18 -10.43
C SER A 24 -18.03 -1.72 -8.99
N MET A 25 -17.09 -2.31 -8.25
CA MET A 25 -16.76 -1.77 -6.93
C MET A 25 -16.16 -0.37 -7.08
N LYS A 26 -16.58 0.54 -6.21
CA LYS A 26 -16.07 1.92 -6.18
C LYS A 26 -14.95 1.98 -5.17
N TYR A 27 -13.75 1.52 -5.54
CA TYR A 27 -12.54 1.76 -4.77
C TYR A 27 -11.55 2.52 -5.64
N ALA A 28 -10.66 3.28 -5.01
CA ALA A 28 -9.50 3.85 -5.65
C ALA A 28 -8.23 3.27 -5.04
N GLU A 29 -7.10 3.36 -5.75
CA GLU A 29 -5.83 2.91 -5.20
C GLU A 29 -5.20 4.01 -4.35
N LEU A 30 -4.79 3.65 -3.13
CA LEU A 30 -4.09 4.50 -2.19
C LEU A 30 -2.59 4.24 -2.26
N HIS A 31 -1.85 5.26 -2.66
CA HIS A 31 -0.40 5.25 -2.76
C HIS A 31 0.22 6.31 -1.85
N ILE A 32 1.46 6.10 -1.43
CA ILE A 32 2.25 7.16 -0.80
C ILE A 32 2.64 8.19 -1.87
N ASP A 33 2.56 9.47 -1.51
CA ASP A 33 3.03 10.54 -2.38
C ASP A 33 4.56 10.61 -2.37
N HIS A 34 5.15 10.59 -3.57
CA HIS A 34 6.58 10.70 -3.79
C HIS A 34 6.99 12.02 -4.47
N ASP A 35 6.06 12.94 -4.71
CA ASP A 35 6.37 14.26 -5.29
C ASP A 35 7.33 15.03 -4.35
N PRO A 36 8.51 15.46 -4.85
CA PRO A 36 9.46 16.26 -4.09
C PRO A 36 8.86 17.52 -3.44
N LYS A 37 7.81 18.10 -4.02
CA LYS A 37 7.12 19.27 -3.45
C LYS A 37 6.32 18.91 -2.21
N VAL A 38 5.80 17.69 -2.14
CA VAL A 38 5.01 17.17 -1.00
C VAL A 38 5.95 16.59 0.06
N THR A 39 6.92 15.78 -0.34
CA THR A 39 7.79 15.03 0.58
C THR A 39 9.07 15.79 0.96
N GLY A 40 9.51 16.76 0.17
CA GLY A 40 10.83 17.40 0.32
C GLY A 40 11.99 16.57 -0.25
N ILE A 41 11.75 15.38 -0.82
CA ILE A 41 12.77 14.47 -1.34
C ILE A 41 13.00 14.70 -2.84
N LYS A 42 14.18 15.22 -3.21
CA LYS A 42 14.49 15.67 -4.59
C LYS A 42 14.26 14.63 -5.69
N TYR A 43 14.56 13.36 -5.42
CA TYR A 43 14.52 12.29 -6.43
C TYR A 43 13.31 11.34 -6.27
N GLY A 44 12.34 11.72 -5.44
CA GLY A 44 11.10 10.96 -5.27
C GLY A 44 11.25 9.56 -4.66
N TYR A 45 12.34 9.28 -3.94
CA TYR A 45 12.43 8.07 -3.11
C TYR A 45 11.70 8.26 -1.79
N SER A 46 11.45 7.16 -1.06
CA SER A 46 10.81 7.18 0.25
C SER A 46 11.62 7.99 1.27
N PRO A 47 11.00 8.91 2.04
CA PRO A 47 11.70 9.75 3.01
C PRO A 47 12.27 8.98 4.22
N GLY A 48 11.63 7.88 4.66
CA GLY A 48 12.08 7.09 5.80
C GLY A 48 12.75 5.78 5.39
N PHE A 49 13.63 5.23 6.23
CA PHE A 49 14.31 3.96 5.94
C PHE A 49 14.83 3.24 7.20
N PHE A 50 15.00 1.92 7.05
CA PHE A 50 15.61 1.05 8.05
C PHE A 50 17.14 1.12 7.95
N SER A 51 17.77 1.85 8.87
CA SER A 51 19.24 1.92 8.90
C SER A 51 19.87 0.64 9.44
N PRO A 52 21.15 0.36 9.13
CA PRO A 52 21.86 -0.78 9.70
C PRO A 52 21.85 -0.80 11.23
N SER A 53 21.92 0.38 11.85
CA SER A 53 21.85 0.52 13.30
C SER A 53 20.48 0.15 13.85
N PHE A 54 19.39 0.58 13.21
CA PHE A 54 18.04 0.17 13.58
C PHE A 54 17.89 -1.35 13.52
N ARG A 55 18.31 -1.97 12.41
CA ARG A 55 18.17 -3.42 12.20
C ARG A 55 18.93 -4.23 13.24
N LYS A 56 20.17 -3.82 13.54
CA LYS A 56 21.01 -4.46 14.57
C LYS A 56 20.37 -4.41 15.96
N LEU A 57 19.67 -3.33 16.29
CA LEU A 57 18.98 -3.18 17.58
C LEU A 57 17.63 -3.89 17.63
N ASN A 58 17.03 -4.18 16.47
CA ASN A 58 15.70 -4.77 16.35
C ASN A 58 15.72 -6.08 15.53
N PRO A 59 16.49 -7.10 15.93
CA PRO A 59 16.70 -8.31 15.13
C PRO A 59 15.41 -9.10 14.88
N LYS A 60 14.45 -9.09 15.82
CA LYS A 60 13.14 -9.76 15.62
C LYS A 60 12.30 -9.07 14.54
N ILE A 61 12.31 -7.74 14.51
CA ILE A 61 11.60 -6.96 13.50
C ILE A 61 12.29 -7.14 12.14
N ASP A 62 13.64 -7.14 12.12
CA ASP A 62 14.41 -7.37 10.90
C ASP A 62 14.13 -8.76 10.31
N GLU A 63 14.14 -9.81 11.14
CA GLU A 63 13.79 -11.18 10.74
C GLU A 63 12.36 -11.29 10.23
N PHE A 64 11.41 -10.61 10.89
CA PHE A 64 10.01 -10.62 10.47
C PHE A 64 9.78 -9.97 9.10
N ILE A 65 10.41 -8.82 8.85
CA ILE A 65 10.19 -8.04 7.63
C ILE A 65 11.06 -8.55 6.47
N PHE A 66 12.29 -8.99 6.75
CA PHE A 66 13.30 -9.28 5.74
C PHE A 66 13.84 -10.72 5.76
N GLY A 67 13.56 -11.49 6.82
CA GLY A 67 14.06 -12.85 7.01
C GLY A 67 13.11 -13.94 6.55
N GLU A 68 13.17 -15.08 7.22
CA GLU A 68 12.40 -16.30 6.87
C GLU A 68 10.89 -16.10 7.07
N ASP A 69 10.49 -15.21 7.98
CA ASP A 69 9.08 -14.95 8.30
C ASP A 69 8.39 -13.93 7.36
N ILE A 70 9.08 -13.56 6.27
CA ILE A 70 8.58 -12.59 5.29
C ILE A 70 7.21 -12.97 4.70
N GLN A 71 6.85 -14.26 4.66
CA GLN A 71 5.55 -14.69 4.16
C GLN A 71 4.41 -14.34 5.12
N ASN A 72 4.59 -14.51 6.42
CA ASN A 72 3.60 -14.09 7.42
C ASN A 72 3.50 -12.57 7.46
N TYR A 73 4.64 -11.89 7.36
CA TYR A 73 4.69 -10.45 7.18
C TYR A 73 3.87 -9.98 5.96
N LYS A 74 4.09 -10.61 4.79
CA LYS A 74 3.36 -10.34 3.53
C LYS A 74 1.88 -10.68 3.58
N LYS A 75 1.45 -11.60 4.44
CA LYS A 75 0.04 -11.92 4.70
C LYS A 75 -0.62 -11.00 5.73
N GLY A 76 0.17 -10.28 6.52
CA GLY A 76 -0.38 -9.35 7.50
C GLY A 76 -0.79 -10.07 8.78
N ILE A 77 -0.11 -11.18 9.04
CA ILE A 77 -0.29 -11.94 10.27
C ILE A 77 0.35 -11.12 11.38
N ILE A 78 -0.47 -10.77 12.36
CA ILE A 78 -0.03 -10.02 13.53
C ILE A 78 0.82 -10.95 14.39
N PRO A 79 2.12 -10.66 14.59
CA PRO A 79 2.96 -11.51 15.41
C PRO A 79 2.64 -11.34 16.91
N ASP A 80 3.17 -12.24 17.73
CA ASP A 80 3.02 -12.26 19.18
C ASP A 80 4.02 -11.36 19.92
N PHE A 81 4.85 -10.61 19.19
CA PHE A 81 5.82 -9.66 19.73
C PHE A 81 5.52 -8.22 19.28
N ASP A 82 6.18 -7.25 19.94
CA ASP A 82 6.00 -5.83 19.64
C ASP A 82 6.71 -5.42 18.34
N LEU A 83 5.97 -4.76 17.45
CA LEU A 83 6.44 -4.24 16.16
C LEU A 83 6.63 -2.71 16.18
N SER A 84 6.69 -2.09 17.36
CA SER A 84 6.99 -0.65 17.48
C SER A 84 8.33 -0.31 16.81
N LEU A 85 8.31 0.67 15.90
CA LEU A 85 9.46 1.06 15.10
C LEU A 85 10.10 2.32 15.68
N HIS A 86 10.93 2.15 16.70
CA HIS A 86 11.61 3.26 17.37
C HIS A 86 12.95 3.59 16.71
N GLY A 87 13.14 4.84 16.32
CA GLY A 87 14.41 5.34 15.78
C GLY A 87 14.70 4.93 14.34
N LEU A 88 13.68 4.82 13.49
CA LEU A 88 13.88 4.77 12.04
C LEU A 88 14.62 6.04 11.57
N GLU A 89 15.32 5.99 10.44
CA GLU A 89 15.93 7.20 9.90
C GLU A 89 14.97 7.92 8.95
N LEU A 90 14.95 9.25 9.04
CA LEU A 90 14.22 10.11 8.12
C LEU A 90 15.21 11.03 7.42
N ASP A 91 15.11 11.13 6.09
CA ASP A 91 16.04 11.95 5.31
C ASP A 91 15.98 13.42 5.79
N PRO A 92 17.12 14.11 5.93
CA PRO A 92 17.16 15.47 6.42
C PRO A 92 16.23 16.55 5.79
N PRO A 93 15.88 16.53 4.48
CA PRO A 93 14.96 17.47 3.87
C PRO A 93 13.51 16.97 3.87
N ALA A 94 13.26 15.75 4.37
CA ALA A 94 11.92 15.18 4.40
C ALA A 94 10.98 16.08 5.20
N LYS A 95 9.82 16.35 4.62
CA LYS A 95 8.72 17.02 5.30
C LYS A 95 7.94 16.01 6.14
N HIS A 96 7.37 16.49 7.24
CA HIS A 96 6.52 15.69 8.13
C HIS A 96 5.09 15.70 7.60
N THR A 97 4.84 14.92 6.56
CA THR A 97 3.50 14.69 5.99
C THR A 97 2.70 13.72 6.85
N ASP A 98 1.39 13.65 6.63
CA ASP A 98 0.53 12.71 7.37
C ASP A 98 0.76 11.25 6.99
N PHE A 99 1.21 10.98 5.76
CA PHE A 99 1.71 9.69 5.30
C PHE A 99 3.21 9.81 5.03
N ILE A 100 4.01 8.89 5.58
CA ILE A 100 5.46 8.82 5.36
C ILE A 100 5.79 7.50 4.65
N GLY A 101 6.41 7.60 3.47
CA GLY A 101 6.96 6.45 2.78
C GLY A 101 8.20 5.91 3.46
N ILE A 102 8.27 4.59 3.61
CA ILE A 102 9.44 3.86 4.09
C ILE A 102 10.08 3.10 2.92
N MET A 103 11.39 3.20 2.79
CA MET A 103 12.15 2.51 1.74
C MET A 103 12.24 1.01 2.02
N GLY A 104 11.97 0.19 1.00
CA GLY A 104 12.05 -1.26 1.05
C GLY A 104 10.67 -1.94 0.94
N PRO A 105 10.58 -3.27 1.14
CA PRO A 105 9.33 -4.01 1.22
C PRO A 105 8.56 -3.63 2.51
N PHE A 106 8.07 -2.40 2.59
CA PHE A 106 7.28 -1.91 3.70
C PHE A 106 5.79 -2.11 3.42
N ARG A 107 5.08 -2.73 4.34
CA ARG A 107 3.69 -3.12 4.20
C ARG A 107 2.82 -2.32 5.14
N GLY A 108 1.65 -1.92 4.68
CA GLY A 108 0.82 -0.97 5.40
C GLY A 108 1.37 0.45 5.24
N PHE A 109 1.09 1.32 6.22
CA PHE A 109 1.38 2.75 6.09
C PHE A 109 1.97 3.30 7.38
N VAL A 110 3.00 4.15 7.28
CA VAL A 110 3.36 5.02 8.41
C VAL A 110 2.55 6.29 8.31
N ILE A 111 1.71 6.52 9.31
CA ILE A 111 0.69 7.56 9.34
C ILE A 111 0.81 8.42 10.60
N SER A 112 0.44 9.69 10.53
CA SER A 112 0.40 10.58 11.68
C SER A 112 -0.69 10.16 12.68
N THR A 113 -0.60 10.61 13.93
CA THR A 113 -1.67 10.45 14.93
C THR A 113 -3.02 10.95 14.41
N LYS A 114 -3.02 12.06 13.66
CA LYS A 114 -4.23 12.63 13.04
C LYS A 114 -4.91 11.63 12.09
N VAL A 115 -4.14 10.97 11.22
CA VAL A 115 -4.70 9.95 10.31
C VAL A 115 -5.14 8.72 11.08
N LYS A 116 -4.35 8.25 12.05
CA LYS A 116 -4.72 7.12 12.92
C LYS A 116 -6.10 7.34 13.56
N GLU A 117 -6.30 8.49 14.20
CA GLU A 117 -7.57 8.84 14.85
C GLU A 117 -8.73 8.97 13.87
N LEU A 118 -8.46 9.43 12.65
CA LEU A 118 -9.46 9.51 11.59
C LEU A 118 -9.88 8.12 11.11
N ILE A 119 -8.92 7.28 10.68
CA ILE A 119 -9.21 5.99 10.07
C ILE A 119 -9.76 4.96 11.07
N ALA A 120 -9.48 5.11 12.37
CA ALA A 120 -10.05 4.25 13.41
C ALA A 120 -11.59 4.31 13.49
N LYS A 121 -12.21 5.29 12.85
CA LYS A 121 -13.67 5.45 12.76
C LYS A 121 -14.29 4.70 11.56
N PHE A 122 -13.45 4.10 10.71
CA PHE A 122 -13.85 3.45 9.47
C PHE A 122 -13.74 1.93 9.58
N HIS A 123 -14.35 1.21 8.63
CA HIS A 123 -14.34 -0.24 8.61
C HIS A 123 -13.02 -0.73 8.01
N LEU A 124 -12.04 -1.03 8.86
CA LEU A 124 -10.74 -1.56 8.46
C LEU A 124 -10.69 -3.10 8.64
N PRO A 125 -9.87 -3.83 7.86
CA PRO A 125 -9.54 -5.21 8.14
C PRO A 125 -8.86 -5.34 9.52
N PRO A 126 -8.70 -6.56 10.06
CA PRO A 126 -7.92 -6.79 11.26
C PRO A 126 -6.56 -6.10 11.18
N HIS A 127 -6.27 -5.22 12.13
CA HIS A 127 -5.12 -4.33 12.07
C HIS A 127 -4.58 -3.99 13.47
N ARG A 128 -3.38 -3.41 13.48
CA ARG A 128 -2.76 -2.78 14.65
C ARG A 128 -2.09 -1.47 14.27
N PHE A 129 -1.97 -0.61 15.28
CA PHE A 129 -1.20 0.62 15.22
C PHE A 129 0.02 0.50 16.11
N TYR A 130 1.20 0.33 15.52
CA TYR A 130 2.44 0.30 16.26
C TYR A 130 3.09 1.69 16.27
N PRO A 131 3.54 2.21 17.42
CA PRO A 131 4.28 3.47 17.48
C PRO A 131 5.47 3.50 16.52
N VAL A 132 5.70 4.66 15.90
CA VAL A 132 6.87 4.93 15.06
C VAL A 132 7.53 6.22 15.52
N THR A 133 8.84 6.18 15.74
CA THR A 133 9.64 7.39 15.91
C THR A 133 10.77 7.43 14.89
N PHE A 134 11.15 8.63 14.48
CA PHE A 134 12.25 8.84 13.55
C PHE A 134 13.38 9.66 14.16
N HIS A 135 14.59 9.37 13.73
CA HIS A 135 15.76 10.21 13.87
C HIS A 135 15.97 10.99 12.58
N GLN A 136 15.80 12.30 12.62
CA GLN A 136 16.05 13.19 11.50
C GLN A 136 17.24 14.10 11.79
N LYS A 137 18.27 14.00 10.95
CA LYS A 137 19.48 14.81 11.11
C LYS A 137 19.31 16.18 10.48
N ASN A 138 19.60 17.24 11.23
CA ASN A 138 19.68 18.58 10.66
C ASN A 138 20.92 18.72 9.76
N ARG A 139 20.74 19.14 8.50
CA ARG A 139 21.86 19.25 7.54
C ARG A 139 22.96 20.23 7.98
N LYS A 140 22.57 21.34 8.63
CA LYS A 140 23.47 22.42 9.04
C LYS A 140 24.16 22.12 10.36
N THR A 141 23.40 21.81 11.40
CA THR A 141 23.94 21.65 12.76
C THR A 141 24.45 20.23 13.04
N LYS A 142 24.12 19.26 12.18
CA LYS A 142 24.38 17.82 12.35
C LYS A 142 23.72 17.20 13.58
N GLN A 143 22.94 17.96 14.35
CA GLN A 143 22.14 17.45 15.46
C GLN A 143 21.05 16.52 14.94
N VAL A 144 20.74 15.49 15.72
CA VAL A 144 19.64 14.58 15.45
C VAL A 144 18.44 15.03 16.27
N GLN A 145 17.32 15.21 15.59
CA GLN A 145 16.03 15.47 16.21
C GLN A 145 15.21 14.19 16.17
N GLU A 146 14.56 13.87 17.28
CA GLU A 146 13.52 12.86 17.30
C GLU A 146 12.19 13.42 16.77
N VAL A 147 11.57 12.71 15.84
CA VAL A 147 10.24 13.00 15.29
C VAL A 147 9.28 11.94 15.81
N ILE A 148 8.26 12.38 16.52
CA ILE A 148 7.26 11.54 17.18
C ILE A 148 5.86 11.78 16.59
N GLY A 149 4.86 11.02 17.04
CA GLY A 149 3.46 11.19 16.61
C GLY A 149 3.11 10.45 15.32
N TYR A 150 3.87 9.39 15.01
CA TYR A 150 3.62 8.51 13.88
C TYR A 150 3.31 7.08 14.34
N TRP A 151 2.59 6.37 13.50
CA TRP A 151 2.11 5.02 13.73
C TRP A 151 2.23 4.20 12.47
N TRP A 152 2.64 2.96 12.62
CA TRP A 152 2.57 1.97 11.56
C TRP A 152 1.20 1.30 11.62
N LEU A 153 0.35 1.62 10.65
CA LEU A 153 -0.87 0.87 10.37
C LEU A 153 -0.49 -0.43 9.65
N TYR A 154 -0.50 -1.53 10.41
CA TYR A 154 -0.25 -2.87 9.91
C TYR A 154 -1.54 -3.68 9.93
N PHE A 155 -1.90 -4.28 8.80
CA PHE A 155 -3.19 -4.96 8.65
C PHE A 155 -3.11 -6.24 7.82
N THR A 156 -4.07 -7.13 8.05
CA THR A 156 -4.23 -8.37 7.29
C THR A 156 -4.65 -8.07 5.86
N MET A 157 -4.08 -8.77 4.87
CA MET A 157 -4.44 -8.57 3.46
C MET A 157 -5.23 -9.76 2.93
N GLU A 158 -6.02 -9.48 1.90
CA GLU A 158 -6.72 -10.48 1.12
C GLU A 158 -5.74 -11.39 0.38
N THR A 159 -5.85 -12.71 0.55
CA THR A 159 -5.05 -13.69 -0.19
C THR A 159 -5.71 -14.12 -1.49
N GLY A 160 -7.04 -13.99 -1.57
CA GLY A 160 -7.90 -14.44 -2.63
C GLY A 160 -8.65 -15.72 -2.30
N GLU A 161 -8.12 -16.53 -1.38
CA GLU A 161 -8.57 -17.90 -1.10
C GLU A 161 -10.08 -18.00 -0.81
N LYS A 162 -10.63 -17.04 -0.06
CA LYS A 162 -12.03 -17.06 0.38
C LYS A 162 -12.94 -16.13 -0.38
N ASN A 163 -12.37 -15.06 -0.93
CA ASN A 163 -13.14 -13.90 -1.37
C ASN A 163 -13.09 -13.66 -2.89
N ILE A 164 -12.28 -14.42 -3.64
CA ILE A 164 -12.13 -14.27 -5.10
C ILE A 164 -12.73 -15.46 -5.83
N ASN A 165 -13.53 -15.17 -6.85
CA ASN A 165 -13.91 -16.11 -7.88
C ASN A 165 -12.80 -16.15 -8.95
N PHE A 166 -11.89 -17.11 -8.83
CA PHE A 166 -10.74 -17.24 -9.73
C PHE A 166 -11.14 -17.58 -11.17
N ALA A 167 -12.15 -18.44 -11.36
CA ALA A 167 -12.65 -18.83 -12.68
C ALA A 167 -13.21 -17.66 -13.49
N GLU A 168 -13.77 -16.64 -12.82
CA GLU A 168 -14.26 -15.43 -13.46
C GLU A 168 -13.23 -14.29 -13.50
N SER A 169 -12.15 -14.39 -12.74
CA SER A 169 -11.08 -13.39 -12.70
C SER A 169 -10.12 -13.52 -13.89
N GLU A 170 -9.35 -12.48 -14.16
CA GLU A 170 -8.37 -12.46 -15.25
C GLU A 170 -7.01 -11.98 -14.76
N PHE A 171 -5.95 -12.67 -15.16
CA PHE A 171 -4.59 -12.42 -14.71
C PHE A 171 -3.65 -12.07 -15.87
N TYR A 172 -2.65 -11.23 -15.58
CA TYR A 172 -1.53 -11.01 -16.47
C TYR A 172 -0.64 -12.26 -16.49
N TYR A 173 -0.32 -12.74 -17.68
CA TYR A 173 0.67 -13.79 -17.89
C TYR A 173 1.79 -13.24 -18.77
N GLU A 174 3.03 -13.48 -18.39
CA GLU A 174 4.21 -13.11 -19.18
C GLU A 174 4.79 -14.37 -19.82
N ARG A 175 4.87 -14.42 -21.16
CA ARG A 175 5.39 -15.60 -21.89
C ARG A 175 6.81 -16.00 -21.49
N LYS A 176 7.59 -15.06 -20.94
CA LYS A 176 8.94 -15.33 -20.44
C LYS A 176 8.98 -16.33 -19.28
N TYR A 177 7.86 -16.57 -18.61
CA TYR A 177 7.74 -17.51 -17.50
C TYR A 177 6.90 -18.76 -17.83
N LEU A 178 5.97 -18.65 -18.78
CA LEU A 178 5.08 -19.73 -19.18
C LEU A 178 4.87 -19.69 -20.70
N ASP A 179 5.17 -20.79 -21.39
CA ASP A 179 4.96 -20.90 -22.84
C ASP A 179 3.47 -21.02 -23.23
N TYR A 180 2.59 -21.17 -22.24
CA TYR A 180 1.15 -21.28 -22.40
C TYR A 180 0.41 -20.28 -21.50
N LYS A 181 -0.82 -19.95 -21.87
CA LYS A 181 -1.73 -19.20 -20.99
C LYS A 181 -2.31 -20.20 -19.98
N PRO A 182 -2.04 -20.05 -18.67
CA PRO A 182 -2.61 -20.97 -17.69
C PRO A 182 -4.12 -20.81 -17.56
N VAL A 183 -4.80 -21.90 -17.26
CA VAL A 183 -6.18 -21.92 -16.81
C VAL A 183 -6.15 -21.86 -15.28
N ILE A 184 -6.89 -20.91 -14.70
CA ILE A 184 -6.90 -20.65 -13.25
C ILE A 184 -8.35 -20.60 -12.82
N ASN A 185 -8.84 -21.66 -12.18
CA ASN A 185 -10.23 -21.75 -11.72
C ASN A 185 -10.33 -21.62 -10.20
N THR A 186 -9.28 -22.01 -9.48
CA THR A 186 -9.23 -21.97 -8.02
C THR A 186 -8.00 -21.21 -7.50
N TYR A 187 -7.99 -20.98 -6.19
CA TYR A 187 -6.83 -20.43 -5.49
C TYR A 187 -5.62 -21.37 -5.58
N GLU A 188 -5.84 -22.68 -5.50
CA GLU A 188 -4.79 -23.70 -5.61
C GLU A 188 -4.14 -23.68 -6.98
N ASP A 189 -4.91 -23.55 -8.07
CA ASP A 189 -4.36 -23.38 -9.42
C ASP A 189 -3.43 -22.16 -9.49
N TYR A 190 -3.89 -21.03 -8.93
CA TYR A 190 -3.14 -19.78 -8.90
C TYR A 190 -1.82 -19.91 -8.09
N MET A 191 -1.88 -20.56 -6.92
CA MET A 191 -0.71 -20.76 -6.07
C MET A 191 0.29 -21.74 -6.69
N GLN A 192 -0.16 -22.84 -7.29
CA GLN A 192 0.74 -23.76 -8.01
C GLN A 192 1.54 -23.05 -9.12
N ILE A 193 0.91 -22.13 -9.85
CA ILE A 193 1.59 -21.33 -10.87
C ILE A 193 2.57 -20.34 -10.22
N THR A 194 2.14 -19.65 -9.16
CA THR A 194 2.96 -18.69 -8.42
C THR A 194 4.22 -19.35 -7.87
N ASP A 195 4.09 -20.55 -7.29
CA ASP A 195 5.20 -21.33 -6.72
C ASP A 195 6.13 -21.84 -7.82
N LYS A 196 5.58 -22.30 -8.95
CA LYS A 196 6.37 -22.74 -10.11
C LYS A 196 7.17 -21.60 -10.75
N VAL A 197 6.59 -20.41 -10.86
CA VAL A 197 7.21 -19.24 -11.49
C VAL A 197 8.08 -18.46 -10.50
N GLY A 198 7.86 -18.63 -9.19
CA GLY A 198 8.49 -17.83 -8.14
C GLY A 198 7.98 -16.39 -8.06
N LYS A 199 6.87 -16.07 -8.72
CA LYS A 199 6.28 -14.73 -8.78
C LYS A 199 4.77 -14.80 -8.94
N ALA A 200 4.06 -14.03 -8.11
CA ALA A 200 2.61 -13.88 -8.20
C ALA A 200 2.20 -13.13 -9.48
N MET A 201 1.06 -13.52 -10.06
CA MET A 201 0.51 -12.89 -11.26
C MET A 201 -0.44 -11.75 -10.88
N SER A 202 -0.18 -10.54 -11.37
CA SER A 202 -1.10 -9.42 -11.17
C SER A 202 -2.43 -9.68 -11.86
N ALA A 203 -3.54 -9.25 -11.25
CA ALA A 203 -4.86 -9.35 -11.83
C ALA A 203 -5.16 -8.17 -12.77
N LYS A 204 -5.78 -8.47 -13.91
CA LYS A 204 -6.45 -7.51 -14.81
C LYS A 204 -7.88 -7.22 -14.35
N LYS A 205 -8.54 -8.27 -13.86
CA LYS A 205 -9.92 -8.26 -13.39
C LYS A 205 -10.01 -9.16 -12.17
N LEU A 206 -10.50 -8.62 -11.06
CA LEU A 206 -10.81 -9.38 -9.87
C LEU A 206 -12.32 -9.42 -9.69
N VAL A 207 -12.85 -10.63 -9.65
CA VAL A 207 -14.25 -10.89 -9.34
C VAL A 207 -14.32 -11.39 -7.91
N PHE A 208 -14.86 -10.56 -7.03
CA PHE A 208 -15.09 -10.90 -5.64
C PHE A 208 -16.40 -11.66 -5.50
N ASN A 209 -16.38 -12.74 -4.74
CA ASN A 209 -17.56 -13.50 -4.41
C ASN A 209 -18.34 -12.84 -3.24
N SER A 210 -19.48 -13.42 -2.86
CA SER A 210 -20.34 -12.89 -1.79
C SER A 210 -19.70 -12.88 -0.38
N ASN A 211 -18.55 -13.53 -0.18
CA ASN A 211 -17.86 -13.52 1.11
C ASN A 211 -17.04 -12.24 1.33
N PHE A 212 -16.74 -11.49 0.25
CA PHE A 212 -16.00 -10.25 0.39
C PHE A 212 -16.85 -9.18 1.07
N ASP A 213 -16.31 -8.61 2.14
CA ASP A 213 -16.95 -7.50 2.83
C ASP A 213 -16.80 -6.20 2.04
N GLN A 214 -17.84 -5.85 1.29
CA GLN A 214 -17.89 -4.64 0.49
C GLN A 214 -17.99 -3.35 1.32
N GLN A 215 -18.18 -3.44 2.64
CA GLN A 215 -18.20 -2.28 3.54
C GLN A 215 -16.82 -1.82 3.99
N GLN A 216 -15.76 -2.57 3.68
CA GLN A 216 -14.39 -2.18 4.05
C GLN A 216 -14.02 -0.83 3.43
N ASP A 217 -13.38 0.02 4.21
CA ASP A 217 -12.96 1.35 3.77
C ASP A 217 -11.49 1.39 3.32
N LEU A 218 -10.70 0.41 3.72
CA LEU A 218 -9.31 0.21 3.33
C LEU A 218 -9.05 -1.28 3.24
N TRP A 219 -8.41 -1.75 2.18
CA TRP A 219 -7.97 -3.14 2.07
C TRP A 219 -6.85 -3.26 1.04
N GLY A 220 -6.30 -4.45 0.87
CA GLY A 220 -5.34 -4.74 -0.19
C GLY A 220 -5.13 -6.24 -0.31
N THR A 221 -4.36 -6.66 -1.32
CA THR A 221 -4.14 -8.09 -1.59
C THR A 221 -2.68 -8.48 -1.42
N CYS A 222 -2.40 -9.70 -0.96
CA CYS A 222 -1.04 -10.20 -0.82
C CYS A 222 -0.36 -10.51 -2.17
N TYR A 223 -1.13 -11.03 -3.15
CA TYR A 223 -0.56 -11.58 -4.40
C TYR A 223 -1.18 -11.01 -5.69
N LEU A 224 -2.42 -10.53 -5.62
CA LEU A 224 -3.26 -10.27 -6.80
C LEU A 224 -3.09 -8.85 -7.36
N SER A 225 -2.71 -7.92 -6.49
CA SER A 225 -2.42 -6.52 -6.78
C SER A 225 -1.34 -6.04 -5.82
N ASN A 226 -0.49 -5.12 -6.28
CA ASN A 226 0.58 -4.53 -5.46
C ASN A 226 0.11 -3.23 -4.78
N THR A 227 -1.19 -3.07 -4.57
CA THR A 227 -1.79 -1.81 -4.15
C THR A 227 -2.76 -2.02 -3.01
N ASN A 228 -3.06 -0.94 -2.32
CA ASN A 228 -4.11 -0.89 -1.32
C ASN A 228 -5.25 -0.05 -1.89
N TYR A 229 -6.47 -0.41 -1.54
CA TYR A 229 -7.69 0.19 -2.02
C TYR A 229 -8.38 0.96 -0.91
N ILE A 230 -8.91 2.14 -1.23
CA ILE A 230 -9.62 3.04 -0.32
C ILE A 230 -11.03 3.31 -0.83
N SER A 231 -12.01 3.30 0.09
CA SER A 231 -13.39 3.64 -0.26
C SER A 231 -13.57 5.14 -0.54
N PRO A 232 -14.61 5.55 -1.28
CA PRO A 232 -14.93 6.95 -1.52
C PRO A 232 -15.15 7.70 -0.21
N ARG A 233 -15.81 7.07 0.76
CA ARG A 233 -16.12 7.67 2.07
C ARG A 233 -14.85 8.00 2.85
N LEU A 234 -13.89 7.07 2.91
CA LEU A 234 -12.62 7.33 3.60
C LEU A 234 -11.75 8.35 2.85
N TYR A 235 -11.79 8.32 1.51
CA TYR A 235 -11.10 9.31 0.70
C TYR A 235 -11.68 10.73 0.90
N GLU A 236 -13.00 10.89 0.90
CA GLU A 236 -13.67 12.16 1.19
C GLU A 236 -13.25 12.70 2.56
N ALA A 237 -13.20 11.83 3.57
CA ALA A 237 -12.71 12.20 4.90
C ALA A 237 -11.25 12.66 4.89
N PHE A 238 -10.38 12.07 4.05
CA PHE A 238 -9.01 12.55 3.88
C PHE A 238 -8.95 13.96 3.28
N ILE A 239 -9.82 14.27 2.31
CA ILE A 239 -9.92 15.60 1.71
C ILE A 239 -10.40 16.62 2.74
N GLU A 240 -11.50 16.34 3.42
CA GLU A 240 -12.10 17.23 4.42
C GLU A 240 -11.13 17.56 5.56
N ASN A 241 -10.36 16.56 6.00
CA ASN A 241 -9.37 16.71 7.06
C ASN A 241 -8.02 17.21 6.55
N LYS A 242 -7.86 17.51 5.25
CA LYS A 242 -6.62 18.00 4.64
C LYS A 242 -5.42 17.12 4.97
N ILE A 243 -5.59 15.80 4.81
CA ILE A 243 -4.52 14.83 4.99
C ILE A 243 -3.48 14.99 3.87
N THR A 244 -2.20 14.78 4.16
CA THR A 244 -1.07 14.99 3.24
C THR A 244 -0.21 13.74 3.05
N GLY A 245 0.58 13.69 1.97
CA GLY A 245 1.57 12.61 1.74
C GLY A 245 1.01 11.34 1.09
N TYR A 246 -0.20 11.39 0.52
CA TYR A 246 -0.79 10.28 -0.23
C TYR A 246 -1.25 10.73 -1.61
N GLN A 247 -1.43 9.77 -2.52
CA GLN A 247 -2.00 9.94 -3.84
C GLN A 247 -3.09 8.90 -4.08
N ILE A 248 -4.06 9.27 -4.92
CA ILE A 248 -5.15 8.40 -5.32
C ILE A 248 -5.10 8.17 -6.82
N PHE A 249 -5.23 6.90 -7.23
CA PHE A 249 -5.26 6.51 -8.63
C PHE A 249 -6.50 5.67 -8.94
N MET A 250 -6.90 5.66 -10.20
CA MET A 250 -7.86 4.68 -10.68
C MET A 250 -7.26 3.27 -10.54
N PRO A 251 -8.05 2.27 -10.14
CA PRO A 251 -7.60 0.89 -10.12
C PRO A 251 -7.01 0.45 -11.45
N CYS A 252 -5.78 -0.06 -11.42
CA CYS A 252 -5.16 -0.74 -12.56
C CYS A 252 -5.83 -2.08 -12.87
N CYS A 253 -6.56 -2.63 -11.90
CA CYS A 253 -7.35 -3.84 -11.98
C CYS A 253 -8.85 -3.50 -11.98
N LYS A 254 -9.63 -4.11 -12.87
CA LYS A 254 -11.09 -3.99 -12.84
C LYS A 254 -11.64 -4.78 -11.64
N LEU A 255 -12.30 -4.09 -10.71
CA LEU A 255 -12.88 -4.69 -9.51
C LEU A 255 -14.38 -4.91 -9.70
N ILE A 256 -14.83 -6.15 -9.56
CA ILE A 256 -16.23 -6.56 -9.69
C ILE A 256 -16.65 -7.26 -8.41
N ALA A 257 -17.81 -6.92 -7.85
CA ALA A 257 -18.40 -7.69 -6.76
C ALA A 257 -19.64 -8.41 -7.26
N THR A 258 -19.77 -9.70 -6.92
CA THR A 258 -21.01 -10.45 -7.10
C THR A 258 -21.93 -10.23 -5.91
N VAL A 259 -23.23 -10.15 -6.18
CA VAL A 259 -24.28 -10.07 -5.15
C VAL A 259 -24.73 -11.47 -4.78
#